data_AF-A0A0L6WKZ0-F1
#
_entry.id   AF-A0A0L6WKZ0-F1
#
_cell.length_a   1.000
_cell.length_b   1.000
_cell.length_c   1.000
_cell.angle_alpha   90.00
_cell.angle_beta   90.00
_cell.angle_gamma   90.00
#
_symmetry.space_group_name_H-M   'P 1'
#
loop_
_entity.id
_entity.type
_entity.pdbx_description
1 polymer ?
#
loop_
_entity_poly.entity_id
_entity_poly.type
_entity_poly.pdbx_seq_one_letter_code
_entity_poly.pdbx_strand_id
1 'polypeptide(L)'
;MQYYHGISATTHRPFSPPLAFRTTPRTNPAKHERTSIREARCHKCARWVPVEGIKDVQPKVKELFWWKHAAACHGTSSLDPPLDVYEHDSVYAVVSQL
;
A
#
# COMPACT_ATOMS: atom_id res chain seq x y z
N MET A 1 5.99 -14.30 -5.37
CA MET A 1 6.33 -14.10 -3.94
C MET A 1 6.27 -12.65 -3.48
N GLN A 2 6.20 -11.64 -4.37
CA GLN A 2 6.19 -10.21 -4.04
C GLN A 2 5.08 -9.70 -3.08
N TYR A 3 4.02 -10.48 -2.85
CA TYR A 3 2.90 -10.08 -1.98
C TYR A 3 3.11 -10.39 -0.49
N TYR A 4 4.23 -11.03 -0.14
CA TYR A 4 4.58 -11.29 1.26
C TYR A 4 5.52 -10.23 1.83
N HIS A 5 6.39 -9.67 1.00
CA HIS A 5 7.50 -8.81 1.44
C HIS A 5 7.61 -7.47 0.69
N GLY A 6 6.73 -7.18 -0.29
CA GLY A 6 6.73 -5.87 -0.98
C GLY A 6 7.96 -5.57 -1.85
N ILE A 7 8.75 -6.58 -2.24
CA ILE A 7 9.93 -6.41 -3.12
C ILE A 7 9.53 -6.76 -4.54
N SER A 8 9.82 -5.86 -5.47
CA SER A 8 9.58 -6.02 -6.89
C SER A 8 10.43 -7.15 -7.47
N ALA A 9 9.78 -8.09 -8.17
CA ALA A 9 10.49 -9.12 -8.92
C ALA A 9 11.28 -8.55 -10.12
N THR A 10 10.97 -7.33 -10.57
CA THR A 10 11.63 -6.71 -11.73
C THR A 10 12.87 -5.91 -11.33
N THR A 11 12.80 -5.16 -10.23
CA THR A 11 13.89 -4.25 -9.81
C THR A 11 14.69 -4.79 -8.63
N HIS A 12 14.23 -5.87 -8.00
CA HIS A 12 14.80 -6.44 -6.77
C HIS A 12 14.88 -5.42 -5.62
N ARG A 13 14.04 -4.39 -5.66
CA ARG A 13 13.92 -3.33 -4.65
C ARG A 13 12.50 -3.26 -4.09
N PRO A 14 12.29 -2.69 -2.89
CA PRO A 14 10.95 -2.41 -2.38
C PRO A 14 10.12 -1.60 -3.38
N PHE A 15 8.82 -1.85 -3.42
CA PHE A 15 7.90 -0.99 -4.16
C PHE A 15 7.88 0.41 -3.53
N SER A 16 7.91 1.45 -4.37
CA SER A 16 7.80 2.82 -3.87
C SER A 16 6.49 3.02 -3.08
N PRO A 17 6.53 3.77 -1.97
CA PRO A 17 5.36 4.04 -1.15
C PRO A 17 4.40 5.00 -1.86
N PRO A 18 3.15 5.11 -1.38
CA PRO A 18 2.21 6.11 -1.84
C PRO A 18 2.70 7.54 -1.64
N LEU A 19 2.31 8.44 -2.55
CA LEU A 19 2.60 9.87 -2.41
C LEU A 19 1.72 10.59 -1.39
N ALA A 20 0.51 10.06 -1.17
CA ALA A 20 -0.49 10.65 -0.29
C ALA A 20 -1.56 9.62 0.07
N PHE A 21 -2.31 9.89 1.13
CA PHE A 21 -3.48 9.13 1.54
C PHE A 21 -4.72 10.00 1.55
N ARG A 22 -5.86 9.36 1.31
CA ARG A 22 -7.18 9.93 1.59
C ARG A 22 -8.13 8.83 2.03
N THR A 23 -9.24 9.24 2.63
CA THR A 23 -10.34 8.34 2.99
C THR A 23 -11.59 8.80 2.27
N THR A 24 -12.26 7.90 1.55
CA THR A 24 -13.48 8.21 0.81
C THR A 24 -14.66 7.40 1.36
N PRO A 25 -15.83 8.01 1.59
CA PRO A 25 -17.01 7.27 2.03
C PRO A 25 -17.51 6.35 0.92
N ARG A 26 -18.02 5.17 1.29
CA ARG A 26 -18.68 4.25 0.36
C ARG A 26 -20.18 4.51 0.35
N THR A 27 -20.75 4.44 -0.84
CA THR A 27 -22.21 4.46 -1.04
C THR A 27 -22.81 3.10 -0.66
N ASN A 28 -23.76 3.08 0.26
CA ASN A 28 -24.54 1.90 0.67
C ASN A 28 -23.70 0.68 1.14
N PRO A 29 -22.92 0.80 2.23
CA PRO A 29 -22.16 -0.32 2.79
C PRO A 29 -23.08 -1.39 3.40
N ALA A 30 -22.82 -2.67 3.13
CA ALA A 30 -23.51 -3.77 3.81
C ALA A 30 -22.98 -3.96 5.26
N LYS A 31 -23.74 -4.70 6.08
CA LYS A 31 -23.51 -4.87 7.54
C LYS A 31 -22.07 -5.23 7.97
N HIS A 32 -21.31 -5.94 7.13
CA HIS A 32 -19.93 -6.40 7.42
C HIS A 32 -18.90 -5.78 6.48
N GLU A 33 -19.22 -4.61 5.92
CA GLU A 33 -18.37 -3.89 5.01
C GLU A 33 -17.98 -2.53 5.57
N ARG A 34 -16.80 -2.07 5.19
CA ARG A 34 -16.34 -0.74 5.57
C ARG A 34 -17.25 0.32 4.99
N THR A 35 -17.56 1.32 5.81
CA THR A 35 -18.34 2.52 5.46
C THR A 35 -17.49 3.55 4.72
N SER A 36 -16.17 3.48 4.86
CA SER A 36 -15.18 4.28 4.14
C SER A 36 -14.04 3.41 3.63
N ILE A 37 -13.33 3.87 2.61
CA ILE A 37 -12.13 3.23 2.08
C ILE A 37 -10.95 4.17 2.14
N ARG A 38 -9.86 3.70 2.75
CA ARG A 38 -8.55 4.33 2.65
C ARG A 38 -7.96 4.07 1.26
N GLU A 39 -7.52 5.14 0.62
CA GLU A 39 -6.90 5.14 -0.69
C GLU A 39 -5.50 5.77 -0.64
N ALA A 40 -4.63 5.32 -1.54
CA ALA A 40 -3.26 5.77 -1.72
C ALA A 40 -3.04 6.37 -3.10
N ARG A 41 -2.24 7.43 -3.19
CA ARG A 41 -1.87 8.08 -4.45
C ARG A 41 -0.67 7.39 -5.09
N CYS A 42 -0.84 6.85 -6.31
CA CYS A 42 0.27 6.31 -7.10
C CYS A 42 1.09 7.41 -7.77
N HIS A 43 2.42 7.31 -7.67
CA HIS A 43 3.35 8.20 -8.33
C HIS A 43 3.40 8.00 -9.85
N LYS A 44 3.26 6.75 -10.31
CA LYS A 44 3.35 6.42 -11.73
C LYS A 44 2.06 6.72 -12.49
N CYS A 45 0.95 6.12 -12.06
CA CYS A 45 -0.30 6.25 -12.80
C CYS A 45 -1.19 7.39 -12.32
N ALA A 46 -0.80 8.09 -11.25
CA ALA A 46 -1.55 9.22 -10.75
C ALA A 46 -3.04 8.83 -10.53
N ARG A 47 -3.30 7.65 -9.96
CA ARG A 47 -4.63 7.22 -9.49
C ARG A 47 -4.65 7.11 -7.97
N TRP A 48 -5.84 7.29 -7.40
CA TRP A 48 -6.13 6.91 -6.02
C TRP A 48 -6.54 5.45 -6.01
N VAL A 49 -5.83 4.64 -5.23
CA VAL A 49 -5.94 3.18 -5.22
C VAL A 49 -6.37 2.74 -3.83
N PRO A 50 -7.44 1.95 -3.68
CA PRO A 50 -7.82 1.36 -2.41
C PRO A 50 -6.66 0.56 -1.81
N VAL A 51 -6.30 0.85 -0.55
CA VAL A 51 -5.25 0.13 0.20
C VAL A 51 -5.81 -0.81 1.25
N GLU A 52 -7.12 -1.06 1.20
CA GLU A 52 -7.81 -1.99 2.07
C GLU A 52 -8.95 -2.71 1.33
N GLY A 53 -9.45 -3.79 1.94
CA GLY A 53 -10.55 -4.57 1.38
C GLY A 53 -11.93 -3.94 1.67
N ILE A 54 -12.96 -4.46 1.03
CA ILE A 54 -14.35 -4.06 1.30
C ILE A 54 -14.85 -4.60 2.65
N LYS A 55 -14.52 -5.86 2.96
CA LYS A 55 -14.94 -6.51 4.21
C LYS A 55 -14.20 -5.92 5.38
N ASP A 56 -14.91 -5.58 6.45
CA ASP A 56 -14.32 -4.94 7.64
C ASP A 56 -13.53 -5.94 8.49
N VAL A 57 -12.43 -6.42 7.92
CA VAL A 57 -11.49 -7.38 8.49
C VAL A 57 -10.08 -6.91 8.16
N GLN A 58 -9.20 -6.94 9.15
CA GLN A 58 -7.81 -6.58 8.94
C GLN A 58 -7.08 -7.63 8.10
N PRO A 59 -6.35 -7.26 7.04
CA PRO A 59 -5.54 -8.20 6.28
C PRO A 59 -4.33 -8.66 7.11
N LYS A 60 -3.89 -9.90 6.90
CA LYS A 60 -2.69 -10.45 7.55
C LYS A 60 -1.40 -9.73 7.15
N VAL A 61 -1.39 -9.14 5.96
CA VAL A 61 -0.28 -8.36 5.40
C VAL A 61 -0.81 -6.96 5.14
N LYS A 62 -0.29 -5.98 5.87
CA LYS A 62 -0.90 -4.66 5.99
C LYS A 62 -0.89 -3.87 4.67
N GLU A 63 0.19 -3.98 3.90
CA GLU A 63 0.35 -3.28 2.62
C GLU A 63 -0.06 -4.10 1.39
N LEU A 64 -0.69 -5.27 1.59
CA LEU A 64 -0.98 -6.23 0.52
C LEU A 64 -1.70 -5.60 -0.69
N PHE A 65 -2.71 -4.76 -0.43
CA PHE A 65 -3.49 -4.11 -1.48
C PHE A 65 -2.63 -3.13 -2.29
N TRP A 66 -1.73 -2.40 -1.63
CA TRP A 66 -0.79 -1.52 -2.31
C TRP A 66 0.20 -2.30 -3.18
N TRP A 67 0.80 -3.36 -2.65
CA TRP A 67 1.78 -4.16 -3.39
C TRP A 67 1.19 -4.85 -4.61
N LYS A 68 -0.10 -5.23 -4.58
CA LYS A 68 -0.81 -5.73 -5.77
C LYS A 68 -0.88 -4.68 -6.87
N HIS A 69 -1.19 -3.44 -6.52
CA HIS A 69 -1.17 -2.33 -7.48
C HIS A 69 0.26 -2.06 -7.98
N ALA A 70 1.22 -1.92 -7.07
CA ALA A 70 2.59 -1.60 -7.40
C ALA A 70 3.23 -2.64 -8.33
N ALA A 71 2.98 -3.93 -8.07
CA ALA A 71 3.43 -5.02 -8.93
C ALA A 71 2.93 -4.92 -10.38
N ALA A 72 1.66 -4.55 -10.57
CA ALA A 72 1.07 -4.41 -11.90
C ALA A 72 1.40 -3.06 -12.55
N CYS A 73 1.65 -2.03 -11.76
CA CYS A 73 1.76 -0.66 -12.24
C CYS A 73 3.21 -0.21 -12.36
N HIS A 74 4.04 -0.34 -11.33
CA HIS A 74 5.32 0.37 -11.23
C HIS A 74 6.34 -0.10 -12.28
N GLY A 75 6.51 -1.40 -12.47
CA GLY A 75 7.53 -1.95 -13.36
C GLY A 75 8.92 -1.53 -12.89
N THR A 76 9.67 -0.81 -13.74
CA THR A 76 10.97 -0.21 -13.40
C THR A 76 10.88 1.20 -12.82
N SER A 77 9.69 1.81 -12.79
CA SER A 77 9.49 3.14 -12.21
C SER A 77 9.55 3.08 -10.69
N SER A 78 10.35 3.96 -10.10
CA SER A 78 10.46 4.15 -8.65
C SER A 78 10.61 5.64 -8.34
N LEU A 79 10.31 6.02 -7.10
CA LEU A 79 10.63 7.33 -6.56
C LEU A 79 12.13 7.42 -6.27
N ASP A 80 12.72 8.60 -6.50
CA ASP A 80 14.12 8.90 -6.22
C ASP A 80 14.20 10.10 -5.24
N PRO A 81 14.83 9.96 -4.05
CA PRO A 81 15.41 8.72 -3.52
C PRO A 81 14.35 7.64 -3.27
N PRO A 82 14.73 6.34 -3.29
CA PRO A 82 13.81 5.26 -2.92
C PRO A 82 13.32 5.52 -1.49
N LEU A 83 12.05 5.90 -1.38
CA LEU A 83 11.43 6.16 -0.10
C LEU A 83 11.25 4.85 0.68
N ASP A 84 11.28 4.99 2.00
CA ASP A 84 11.21 3.93 3.00
C ASP A 84 9.87 3.16 3.00
N VAL A 85 9.75 2.14 3.85
CA VAL A 85 8.52 1.37 4.07
C VAL A 85 7.37 2.34 4.35
N TYR A 86 6.21 2.15 3.70
CA TYR A 86 5.09 3.07 3.91
C TYR A 86 4.55 2.98 5.35
N GLU A 87 4.50 1.77 5.92
CA GLU A 87 3.99 1.57 7.27
C GLU A 87 5.10 1.47 8.31
N HIS A 88 5.12 2.44 9.22
CA HIS A 88 6.03 2.47 10.37
C HIS A 88 5.32 1.92 11.60
N ASP A 89 5.45 0.61 11.83
CA ASP A 89 4.87 -0.03 13.01
C ASP A 89 5.85 -0.12 14.19
N SER A 90 5.47 -0.81 15.25
CA SER A 90 6.30 -0.95 16.45
C SER A 90 7.63 -1.65 16.16
N VAL A 91 7.70 -2.54 15.16
CA VAL A 91 8.95 -3.21 14.78
C VAL A 91 9.85 -2.22 14.06
N TYR A 92 9.31 -1.46 13.10
CA TYR A 92 10.04 -0.38 12.44
C TYR A 92 10.60 0.60 13.49
N ALA A 93 9.80 1.05 14.44
CA ALA A 93 10.24 1.97 15.49
C ALA A 93 11.42 1.46 16.32
N VAL A 94 11.50 0.14 16.58
CA VAL A 94 12.62 -0.47 17.32
C VAL A 94 13.87 -0.56 16.45
N VAL A 95 13.73 -0.98 15.19
CA VAL A 95 14.89 -1.20 14.31
C VAL A 95 15.49 0.11 13.82
N SER A 96 14.69 1.16 13.64
CA SER A 96 15.15 2.48 13.16
C SER A 96 15.89 3.31 14.22
N GLN A 97 16.02 2.81 15.46
CA GLN A 97 16.78 3.45 16.55
C GLN A 97 18.20 2.89 16.73
N LEU A 98 18.59 1.88 15.93
CA LEU A 98 19.92 1.28 15.91
C LEU A 98 20.82 1.98 14.89
#